data_AF-E6MYV9-F1
#
_entry.id   AF-E6MYV9-F1
#
_cell.length_a   1.000
_cell.length_b   1.000
_cell.length_c   1.000
_cell.angle_alpha   90.00
_cell.angle_beta   90.00
_cell.angle_gamma   90.00
#
_symmetry.space_group_name_H-M   'P 1'
#
loop_
_entity.id
_entity.type
_entity.pdbx_description
1 polymer ?
#
loop_
_entity_poly.entity_id
_entity_poly.type
_entity_poly.pdbx_seq_one_letter_code
_entity_poly.pdbx_strand_id
1 'polypeptide(L)'
;MGMMGFEKVEHLLPDTVLDIVDVIGLAATEQLVKAIGGARFKFGKGKVDTERLAILVEAIGEVKTHELLQVYGGEELYVPRCGKALIQLRNHRFYQEFVKLRDIDKKSGLMAMTKLCPKYGISSRTGYTIINEMSRPAAQQAALF
;
A
#
# COMPACT_ATOMS: atom_id res chain seq x y z
N MET A 1 13.66 11.90 -3.36
CA MET A 1 13.09 10.57 -3.08
C MET A 1 11.57 10.74 -3.08
N GLY A 2 10.87 10.32 -4.13
CA GLY A 2 9.47 10.72 -4.36
C GLY A 2 8.49 10.05 -3.40
N MET A 3 8.04 10.79 -2.39
CA MET A 3 6.92 10.44 -1.51
C MET A 3 5.64 11.08 -2.05
N MET A 4 5.10 10.63 -3.18
CA MET A 4 3.79 11.09 -3.68
C MET A 4 2.99 9.93 -4.25
N GLY A 5 2.50 9.06 -3.36
CA GLY A 5 1.53 8.01 -3.69
C GLY A 5 0.47 7.81 -2.62
N PHE A 6 0.44 8.68 -1.60
CA PHE A 6 -0.20 8.39 -0.32
C PHE A 6 -1.56 9.08 -0.16
N GLU A 7 -1.66 10.39 -0.43
CA GLU A 7 -2.94 11.13 -0.41
C GLU A 7 -4.00 10.56 -1.37
N LYS A 8 -3.58 9.84 -2.41
CA LYS A 8 -4.48 9.35 -3.46
C LYS A 8 -5.25 8.09 -3.10
N VAL A 9 -4.96 7.42 -1.99
CA VAL A 9 -5.65 6.17 -1.60
C VAL A 9 -6.38 6.25 -0.27
N GLU A 10 -6.23 7.33 0.50
CA GLU A 10 -6.86 7.49 1.82
C GLU A 10 -8.38 7.40 1.75
N HIS A 11 -9.00 7.97 0.72
CA HIS A 11 -10.45 7.88 0.48
C HIS A 11 -10.97 6.45 0.24
N LEU A 12 -10.09 5.46 0.06
CA LEU A 12 -10.43 4.04 -0.10
C LEU A 12 -10.21 3.24 1.19
N LEU A 13 -9.67 3.86 2.23
CA LEU A 13 -9.38 3.21 3.51
C LEU A 13 -10.61 3.29 4.42
N PRO A 14 -10.97 2.19 5.12
CA PRO A 14 -11.94 2.25 6.20
C PRO A 14 -11.42 3.10 7.38
N ASP A 15 -12.34 3.66 8.16
CA ASP A 15 -12.02 4.52 9.31
C ASP A 15 -10.98 3.89 10.26
N THR A 16 -11.15 2.62 10.63
CA THR A 16 -10.18 1.91 11.49
C THR A 16 -8.77 1.88 10.90
N VAL A 17 -8.63 1.84 9.57
CA VAL A 17 -7.32 1.86 8.93
C VAL A 17 -6.77 3.28 8.85
N LEU A 18 -7.62 4.29 8.68
CA LEU A 18 -7.22 5.70 8.80
C LEU A 18 -6.68 6.00 10.20
N ASP A 19 -7.35 5.54 11.25
CA ASP A 19 -6.85 5.68 12.63
C ASP A 19 -5.46 5.04 12.79
N ILE A 20 -5.23 3.86 12.19
CA ILE A 20 -3.92 3.21 12.21
C ILE A 20 -2.88 4.02 11.43
N VAL A 21 -3.25 4.63 10.29
CA VAL A 21 -2.37 5.54 9.53
C VAL A 21 -1.92 6.70 10.41
N ASP A 22 -2.81 7.29 11.20
CA ASP A 22 -2.47 8.41 12.09
C ASP A 22 -1.47 8.00 13.18
N VAL A 23 -1.47 6.73 13.60
CA VAL A 23 -0.54 6.20 14.61
C VAL A 23 0.83 5.87 14.03
N ILE A 24 0.89 5.03 12.99
CA ILE A 24 2.16 4.45 12.52
C ILE A 24 2.62 4.98 11.15
N GLY A 25 1.81 5.80 10.49
CA GLY A 25 2.04 6.30 9.15
C GLY A 25 1.69 5.29 8.05
N LEU A 26 1.30 5.80 6.89
CA LEU A 26 0.72 4.98 5.82
C LEU A 26 1.65 3.88 5.29
N ALA A 27 2.96 4.12 5.25
CA ALA A 27 3.93 3.12 4.80
C ALA A 27 3.94 1.89 5.71
N ALA A 28 3.90 2.09 7.03
CA ALA A 28 3.82 1.00 8.00
C ALA A 28 2.44 0.35 7.96
N THR A 29 1.36 1.14 7.85
CA THR A 29 0.00 0.62 7.71
C THR A 29 -0.15 -0.29 6.49
N GLU A 30 0.47 0.03 5.36
CA GLU A 30 0.46 -0.85 4.19
C GLU A 30 1.07 -2.23 4.50
N GLN A 31 2.21 -2.27 5.18
CA GLN A 31 2.87 -3.54 5.54
C GLN A 31 2.05 -4.32 6.58
N LEU A 32 1.49 -3.62 7.56
CA LEU A 32 0.58 -4.21 8.54
C LEU A 32 -0.62 -4.88 7.85
N VAL A 33 -1.31 -4.15 6.96
CA VAL A 33 -2.47 -4.69 6.24
C VAL A 33 -2.08 -5.87 5.34
N LYS A 34 -0.90 -5.87 4.73
CA LYS A 34 -0.40 -7.04 3.98
C LYS A 34 -0.14 -8.25 4.88
N ALA A 35 0.35 -8.03 6.09
CA ALA A 35 0.69 -9.09 7.02
C ALA A 35 -0.54 -9.73 7.67
N ILE A 36 -1.50 -8.91 8.13
CA ILE A 36 -2.60 -9.38 8.99
C ILE A 36 -4.00 -8.96 8.51
N GLY A 37 -4.10 -8.26 7.37
CA GLY A 37 -5.37 -7.82 6.82
C GLY A 37 -6.31 -8.99 6.48
N GLY A 38 -7.57 -8.86 6.85
CA GLY A 38 -8.61 -9.86 6.67
C GLY A 38 -8.81 -10.78 7.87
N ALA A 39 -8.03 -10.62 8.94
CA ALA A 39 -8.16 -11.38 10.16
C ALA A 39 -8.59 -10.49 11.35
N ARG A 40 -9.19 -11.12 12.36
CA ARG A 40 -9.19 -10.56 13.72
C ARG A 40 -7.82 -10.76 14.33
N PHE A 41 -7.24 -9.70 14.86
CA PHE A 41 -5.92 -9.70 15.45
C PHE A 41 -5.98 -9.18 16.88
N LYS A 42 -5.47 -9.99 17.81
CA LYS A 42 -5.34 -9.62 19.22
C LYS A 42 -4.00 -8.93 19.45
N PHE A 43 -4.05 -7.63 19.72
CA PHE A 43 -2.88 -6.83 20.01
C PHE A 43 -2.46 -7.08 21.46
N GLY A 44 -1.32 -7.73 21.66
CA GLY A 44 -0.77 -7.93 23.00
C GLY A 44 -0.35 -6.62 23.65
N LYS A 45 -0.14 -6.61 24.97
CA LYS A 45 0.35 -5.42 25.69
C LYS A 45 1.87 -5.15 25.51
N GLY A 46 2.55 -5.87 24.62
CA GLY A 46 3.99 -5.73 24.37
C GLY A 46 4.91 -6.13 25.52
N LYS A 47 4.40 -6.86 26.54
CA LYS A 47 5.17 -7.24 27.75
C LYS A 47 5.80 -8.63 27.70
N VAL A 48 5.36 -9.46 26.76
CA VAL A 48 5.77 -10.86 26.61
C VAL A 48 6.04 -11.09 25.14
N ASP A 49 7.13 -11.79 24.84
CA ASP A 49 7.40 -12.22 23.47
C ASP A 49 6.36 -13.27 23.05
N THR A 50 5.71 -13.02 21.93
CA THR A 50 4.62 -13.85 21.41
C THR A 50 4.69 -13.89 19.89
N GLU A 51 4.16 -14.94 19.28
CA GLU A 51 4.06 -15.05 17.82
C GLU A 51 3.36 -13.82 17.20
N ARG A 52 2.33 -13.28 17.85
CA ARG A 52 1.65 -12.06 17.40
C ARG A 52 2.56 -10.83 17.46
N LEU A 53 3.38 -10.69 18.51
CA LEU A 53 4.35 -9.61 18.59
C LEU A 53 5.39 -9.73 17.47
N ALA A 54 5.90 -10.95 17.23
CA ALA A 54 6.86 -11.22 16.17
C ALA A 54 6.31 -10.85 14.78
N ILE A 55 5.06 -11.20 14.47
CA ILE A 55 4.38 -10.81 13.22
C ILE A 55 4.38 -9.29 13.03
N LEU A 56 4.06 -8.52 14.08
CA LEU A 56 4.04 -7.06 14.00
C LEU A 56 5.45 -6.50 13.79
N VAL A 57 6.43 -6.96 14.57
CA VAL A 57 7.82 -6.49 14.45
C VAL A 57 8.40 -6.81 13.09
N GLU A 58 8.14 -7.99 12.54
CA GLU A 58 8.56 -8.37 11.19
C GLU A 58 7.92 -7.48 10.12
N ALA A 59 6.63 -7.17 10.26
CA ALA A 59 5.89 -6.40 9.27
C ALA A 59 6.22 -4.89 9.27
N ILE A 60 6.28 -4.28 10.46
CA ILE A 60 6.36 -2.81 10.60
C ILE A 60 7.57 -2.31 11.40
N GLY A 61 8.40 -3.23 11.89
CA GLY A 61 9.54 -2.91 12.74
C GLY A 61 9.15 -2.66 14.20
N GLU A 62 10.15 -2.68 15.07
CA GLU A 62 9.98 -2.57 16.52
C GLU A 62 9.36 -1.23 16.95
N VAL A 63 9.88 -0.12 16.41
CA VAL A 63 9.40 1.24 16.75
C VAL A 63 7.92 1.41 16.44
N LYS A 64 7.48 1.08 15.22
CA LYS A 64 6.07 1.20 14.82
C LYS A 64 5.17 0.20 15.54
N THR A 65 5.70 -0.99 15.85
CA THR A 65 4.99 -1.95 16.71
C THR A 65 4.71 -1.34 18.07
N HIS A 66 5.71 -0.72 18.72
CA HIS A 66 5.49 -0.09 20.02
C HIS A 66 4.50 1.07 19.97
N GLU A 67 4.58 1.95 18.98
CA GLU A 67 3.60 3.03 18.76
C GLU A 67 2.18 2.47 18.63
N LEU A 68 1.99 1.42 17.82
CA LEU A 68 0.70 0.77 17.63
C LEU A 68 0.17 0.14 18.92
N LEU A 69 1.03 -0.53 19.68
CA LEU A 69 0.65 -1.19 20.94
C LEU A 69 0.39 -0.21 22.08
N GLN A 70 0.86 1.03 22.02
CA GLN A 70 0.46 2.08 22.97
C GLN A 70 -1.01 2.46 22.83
N VAL A 71 -1.55 2.38 21.61
CA VAL A 71 -2.95 2.74 21.31
C VAL A 71 -3.87 1.54 21.41
N TYR A 72 -3.49 0.41 20.81
CA TYR A 72 -4.36 -0.77 20.68
C TYR A 72 -3.97 -1.95 21.58
N GLY A 73 -2.94 -1.79 22.42
CA GLY A 73 -2.43 -2.88 23.27
C GLY A 73 -3.46 -3.39 24.27
N GLY A 74 -3.86 -4.66 24.12
CA GLY A 74 -4.90 -5.30 24.91
C GLY A 74 -6.22 -5.49 24.15
N GLU A 75 -6.38 -4.84 23.00
CA GLU A 75 -7.57 -4.93 22.17
C GLU A 75 -7.52 -6.09 21.17
N GLU A 76 -8.69 -6.47 20.65
CA GLU A 76 -8.83 -7.36 19.51
C GLU A 76 -9.65 -6.68 18.43
N LEU A 77 -9.03 -6.47 17.26
CA LEU A 77 -9.59 -5.68 16.18
C LEU A 77 -9.70 -6.55 14.93
N TYR A 78 -10.74 -6.35 14.13
CA TYR A 78 -10.71 -6.82 12.74
C TYR A 78 -9.90 -5.82 11.90
N VAL A 79 -8.88 -6.31 11.19
CA VAL A 79 -8.05 -5.47 10.30
C VAL A 79 -8.55 -5.60 8.86
N PRO A 80 -9.13 -4.55 8.23
CA PRO A 80 -9.60 -4.64 6.86
C PRO A 80 -8.50 -4.93 5.83
N ARG A 81 -8.79 -5.75 4.81
CA ARG A 81 -7.84 -6.14 3.75
C ARG A 81 -7.36 -5.00 2.84
N CYS A 82 -8.11 -3.89 2.80
CA CYS A 82 -7.84 -2.73 1.93
C CYS A 82 -7.50 -3.05 0.46
N GLY A 83 -8.10 -4.11 -0.11
CA GLY A 83 -7.69 -4.64 -1.42
C GLY A 83 -7.72 -3.61 -2.55
N LYS A 84 -8.75 -2.75 -2.60
CA LYS A 84 -8.85 -1.66 -3.59
C LYS A 84 -7.72 -0.64 -3.41
N ALA A 85 -7.46 -0.21 -2.18
CA ALA A 85 -6.39 0.74 -1.88
C ALA A 85 -5.01 0.17 -2.23
N LEU A 86 -4.73 -1.09 -1.87
CA LEU A 86 -3.47 -1.77 -2.20
C LEU A 86 -3.26 -1.91 -3.72
N ILE A 87 -4.32 -2.22 -4.49
CA ILE A 87 -4.26 -2.27 -5.95
C ILE A 87 -3.93 -0.88 -6.51
N GLN A 88 -4.60 0.17 -6.03
CA GLN A 88 -4.35 1.54 -6.50
C GLN A 88 -2.94 2.03 -6.18
N LEU A 89 -2.43 1.70 -4.99
CA LEU A 89 -1.07 2.03 -4.58
C LEU A 89 -0.03 1.28 -5.44
N ARG A 90 -0.26 -0.01 -5.72
CA ARG A 90 0.57 -0.79 -6.66
C ARG A 90 0.58 -0.16 -8.05
N ASN A 91 -0.60 0.21 -8.57
CA ASN A 91 -0.74 0.80 -9.89
C ASN A 91 -0.02 2.17 -9.98
N HIS A 92 -0.14 3.00 -8.95
CA HIS A 92 0.61 4.26 -8.85
C HIS A 92 2.11 4.06 -8.91
N ARG A 93 2.63 3.13 -8.10
CA ARG A 93 4.07 2.81 -8.08
C ARG A 93 4.55 2.28 -9.43
N PHE A 94 3.79 1.36 -10.02
CA PHE A 94 4.06 0.85 -11.37
C PHE A 94 4.16 1.98 -12.39
N TYR A 95 3.19 2.90 -12.40
CA TYR A 95 3.17 4.03 -13.33
C TYR A 95 4.36 4.97 -13.12
N GLN A 96 4.66 5.33 -11.88
CA GLN A 96 5.80 6.20 -11.57
C GLN A 96 7.14 5.59 -12.00
N GLU A 97 7.33 4.30 -11.75
CA GLU A 97 8.53 3.60 -12.21
C GLU A 97 8.58 3.47 -13.74
N PHE A 98 7.43 3.27 -14.40
CA PHE A 98 7.35 3.24 -15.85
C PHE A 98 7.79 4.58 -16.46
N VAL A 99 7.24 5.70 -15.95
CA VAL A 99 7.61 7.06 -16.37
C VAL A 99 9.09 7.30 -16.15
N LYS A 100 9.64 6.92 -15.00
CA LYS A 100 11.08 7.02 -14.74
C LYS A 100 11.92 6.25 -15.77
N LEU A 101 11.58 4.99 -16.05
CA LEU A 101 12.33 4.17 -17.02
C LEU A 101 12.26 4.75 -18.44
N ARG A 102 11.13 5.35 -18.82
CA ARG A 102 10.92 5.96 -20.14
C ARG A 102 11.64 7.28 -20.28
N ASP A 103 11.44 8.17 -19.33
CA ASP A 103 11.77 9.59 -19.51
C ASP A 103 13.17 9.91 -19.00
N ILE A 104 13.61 9.22 -17.93
CA ILE A 104 14.95 9.40 -17.35
C ILE A 104 15.91 8.38 -17.96
N ASP A 105 15.57 7.09 -17.88
CA ASP A 105 16.49 6.02 -18.30
C ASP A 105 16.43 5.70 -19.81
N LYS A 106 15.62 6.46 -20.57
CA LYS A 106 15.42 6.38 -22.03
C LYS A 106 15.15 4.97 -22.57
N LYS A 107 14.50 4.11 -21.77
CA LYS A 107 14.12 2.75 -22.21
C LYS A 107 12.89 2.79 -23.13
N SER A 108 12.76 1.80 -24.01
CA SER A 108 11.53 1.61 -24.79
C SER A 108 10.37 1.23 -23.86
N GLY A 109 9.12 1.57 -24.24
CA GLY A 109 7.93 1.17 -23.48
C GLY A 109 7.82 -0.33 -23.32
N LEU A 110 8.13 -1.08 -24.38
CA LEU A 110 8.19 -2.54 -24.34
C LEU A 110 9.21 -3.03 -23.30
N MET A 111 10.41 -2.46 -23.27
CA MET A 111 11.44 -2.86 -22.30
C MET A 111 11.05 -2.49 -20.86
N ALA A 112 10.38 -1.37 -20.65
CA ALA A 112 9.83 -1.01 -19.34
C ALA A 112 8.76 -2.02 -18.90
N MET A 113 7.86 -2.45 -19.79
CA MET A 113 6.88 -3.51 -19.50
C MET A 113 7.55 -4.83 -19.15
N THR A 114 8.52 -5.28 -19.95
CA THR A 114 9.27 -6.52 -19.70
C THR A 114 9.90 -6.53 -18.30
N LYS A 115 10.39 -5.38 -17.82
CA LYS A 115 10.97 -5.27 -16.48
C LYS A 115 9.93 -5.18 -15.37
N LEU A 116 8.92 -4.34 -15.54
CA LEU A 116 8.02 -3.97 -14.45
C LEU A 116 6.87 -4.95 -14.26
N CYS A 117 6.34 -5.56 -15.32
CA CYS A 117 5.22 -6.49 -15.20
C CYS A 117 5.53 -7.67 -14.26
N PRO A 118 6.67 -8.38 -14.40
CA PRO A 118 7.06 -9.42 -13.44
C PRO A 118 7.31 -8.86 -12.04
N LYS A 119 7.99 -7.70 -11.92
CA LYS A 119 8.29 -7.05 -10.63
C LYS A 119 7.02 -6.80 -9.80
N TYR A 120 5.94 -6.37 -10.46
CA TYR A 120 4.67 -6.06 -9.80
C TYR A 120 3.66 -7.21 -9.83
N GLY A 121 4.02 -8.38 -10.38
CA GLY A 121 3.14 -9.53 -10.48
C GLY A 121 1.89 -9.28 -11.34
N ILE A 122 2.03 -8.51 -12.42
CA ILE A 122 0.91 -8.18 -13.33
C ILE A 122 1.21 -8.58 -14.76
N SER A 123 0.15 -8.87 -15.53
CA SER A 123 0.28 -9.13 -16.97
C SER A 123 0.61 -7.85 -17.75
N SER A 124 1.21 -7.99 -18.94
CA SER A 124 1.42 -6.86 -19.85
C SER A 124 0.12 -6.13 -20.20
N ARG A 125 -0.98 -6.89 -20.37
CA ARG A 125 -2.32 -6.31 -20.60
C ARG A 125 -2.71 -5.37 -19.46
N THR A 126 -2.59 -5.84 -18.21
CA THR A 126 -2.86 -5.03 -17.02
C THR A 126 -1.93 -3.82 -16.94
N GLY A 127 -0.64 -3.99 -17.26
CA GLY A 127 0.32 -2.88 -17.31
C GLY A 127 -0.11 -1.76 -18.26
N TYR A 128 -0.53 -2.11 -19.49
CA TYR A 128 -1.02 -1.11 -20.44
C TYR A 128 -2.32 -0.44 -19.97
N THR A 129 -3.24 -1.19 -19.34
CA THR A 129 -4.44 -0.62 -18.73
C THR A 129 -4.07 0.46 -17.70
N ILE A 130 -3.14 0.15 -16.78
CA ILE A 130 -2.68 1.09 -15.76
C ILE A 130 -2.12 2.36 -16.39
N ILE A 131 -1.27 2.24 -17.41
CA ILE A 131 -0.69 3.42 -18.07
C ILE A 131 -1.77 4.28 -18.70
N ASN A 132 -2.71 3.69 -19.43
CA ASN A 132 -3.79 4.41 -20.09
C ASN A 132 -4.70 5.14 -19.10
N GLU A 133 -5.06 4.48 -17.99
CA GLU A 133 -5.87 5.09 -16.93
C GLU A 133 -5.13 6.26 -16.27
N MET A 134 -3.85 6.08 -15.96
CA MET A 134 -3.04 7.05 -15.23
C MET A 134 -2.52 8.22 -16.08
N SER A 135 -2.44 8.04 -17.40
CA SER A 135 -2.06 9.10 -18.35
C SER A 135 -3.21 10.03 -18.72
N ARG A 136 -4.46 9.67 -18.38
CA ARG A 136 -5.63 10.51 -18.69
C ARG A 136 -5.64 11.76 -17.80
N PRO A 137 -5.86 12.96 -18.37
CA PRO A 137 -6.06 14.17 -17.58
C PRO A 137 -7.29 13.99 -16.67
N ALA A 138 -7.18 14.40 -15.40
CA ALA A 138 -8.24 14.27 -14.40
C ALA A 138 -9.61 14.86 -14.84
N ALA A 139 -9.59 15.83 -15.76
CA ALA A 139 -10.78 16.45 -16.33
C ALA A 139 -11.66 15.51 -17.17
N GLN A 140 -11.13 14.38 -17.67
CA GLN A 140 -11.88 13.48 -18.55
C GLN A 140 -12.62 12.35 -17.82
N GLN A 141 -12.43 12.23 -16.50
CA GLN A 141 -13.09 11.22 -15.66
C GLN A 141 -14.44 11.70 -15.10
N ALA A 142 -14.73 13.00 -15.14
CA ALA A 142 -15.96 13.61 -14.61
C ALA A 142 -17.10 13.73 -15.66
N ALA A 143 -16.87 13.37 -16.92
CA ALA A 143 -17.84 13.59 -18.00
C ALA A 143 -18.77 12.38 -18.28
N LEU A 144 -18.78 11.37 -17.41
CA LEU A 144 -19.57 10.15 -17.58
C LEU A 144 -20.29 9.79 -16.26
N PHE A 145 -21.08 10.72 -15.73
CA PHE A 145 -22.20 10.44 -14.83
C PHE A 145 -23.32 11.43 -15.09
#